data_AF-A0A1D6FF60-F1
#
_entry.id   AF-A0A1D6FF60-F1
#
_cell.length_a   1.000
_cell.length_b   1.000
_cell.length_c   1.000
_cell.angle_alpha   90.00
_cell.angle_beta   90.00
_cell.angle_gamma   90.00
#
_symmetry.space_group_name_H-M   'P 1'
#
loop_
_entity.id
_entity.type
_entity.pdbx_description
1 polymer ?
#
loop_
_entity_poly.entity_id
_entity_poly.type
_entity_poly.pdbx_seq_one_letter_code
_entity_poly.pdbx_strand_id
1 'polypeptide(L)'
;MAIGGPLEDARGLAQRYSRMRHEAEILYTEIARRKARVREAPIAEHTTKLQQSEARMIEHKASMAVLGKEAAAALAAVESQQQRVTLQRLVGAAEAEKLFHLRLAAILDDVEAEMSSEKQRRESAPPIISSHKRAEKAQYFLAEVMHNFNGTTEKELSLIVGDYVVVRQ
;
A
#
# COMPACT_ATOMS: atom_id res chain seq x y z
N MET A 1 4.63 4.48 0.30
CA MET A 1 4.12 5.67 1.00
C MET A 1 5.29 6.63 1.09
N ALA A 2 5.20 7.78 0.43
CA ALA A 2 6.18 8.85 0.47
C ALA A 2 6.21 9.44 1.88
N ILE A 3 6.85 8.69 2.80
CA ILE A 3 7.22 9.15 4.12
C ILE A 3 8.57 9.81 3.92
N GLY A 4 8.62 11.13 4.06
CA GLY A 4 9.85 11.88 3.89
C GLY A 4 9.64 13.39 3.79
N GLY A 5 10.76 14.12 3.90
CA GLY A 5 10.85 15.58 3.84
C GLY A 5 9.97 16.25 2.77
N PRO A 6 9.84 15.75 1.53
CA PRO A 6 9.02 16.40 0.50
C PRO A 6 7.53 16.56 0.84
N LEU A 7 6.94 15.59 1.57
CA LEU A 7 5.54 15.68 2.00
C LEU A 7 5.39 16.69 3.15
N GLU A 8 6.36 16.72 4.06
CA GLU A 8 6.38 17.66 5.19
C GLU A 8 6.59 19.10 4.69
N ASP A 9 7.48 19.30 3.73
CA ASP A 9 7.72 20.59 3.08
C ASP A 9 6.47 21.09 2.35
N ALA A 10 5.81 20.24 1.55
CA ALA A 10 4.58 20.58 0.84
C ALA A 10 3.44 20.95 1.83
N ARG A 11 3.33 20.23 2.95
CA ARG A 11 2.38 20.57 4.03
C ARG A 11 2.74 21.89 4.70
N GLY A 12 4.02 22.15 4.94
CA GLY A 12 4.50 23.40 5.50
C GLY A 12 4.14 24.60 4.63
N LEU A 13 4.32 24.49 3.31
CA LEU A 13 3.92 25.52 2.34
C LEU A 13 2.40 25.73 2.35
N ALA A 14 1.60 24.66 2.33
CA ALA A 14 0.14 24.74 2.39
C ALA A 14 -0.35 25.43 3.68
N GLN A 15 0.24 25.12 4.83
CA GLN A 15 -0.09 25.76 6.10
C GLN A 15 0.29 27.25 6.11
N ARG A 16 1.46 27.61 5.56
CA ARG A 16 1.85 29.02 5.41
C ARG A 16 0.87 29.76 4.49
N TYR A 17 0.43 29.14 3.40
CA TYR A 17 -0.57 29.71 2.52
C TYR A 17 -1.90 29.95 3.25
N SER A 18 -2.39 28.99 4.03
CA SER A 18 -3.61 29.14 4.82
C SER A 18 -3.51 30.29 5.84
N ARG A 19 -2.36 30.43 6.52
CA ARG A 19 -2.13 31.56 7.44
C ARG A 19 -2.14 32.89 6.70
N MET A 20 -1.41 32.99 5.59
CA MET A 20 -1.35 34.20 4.79
C MET A 20 -2.72 34.58 4.22
N ARG A 21 -3.52 33.59 3.81
CA ARG A 21 -4.91 33.80 3.37
C ARG A 21 -5.76 34.38 4.49
N HIS A 22 -5.66 33.84 5.71
CA HIS A 22 -6.41 34.35 6.86
C HIS A 22 -6.00 35.80 7.21
N GLU A 23 -4.71 36.12 7.15
CA GLU A 23 -4.21 37.49 7.30
C GLU A 23 -4.78 38.43 6.21
N ALA A 24 -4.92 37.94 4.98
CA ALA A 24 -5.53 38.70 3.88
C ALA A 24 -7.01 39.01 4.16
N GLU A 25 -7.75 38.07 4.76
CA GLU A 25 -9.14 38.27 5.18
C GLU A 25 -9.24 39.35 6.27
N ILE A 26 -8.33 39.35 7.24
CA ILE A 26 -8.24 40.39 8.28
C ILE A 26 -7.97 41.76 7.64
N LEU A 27 -6.96 41.86 6.76
CA LEU A 27 -6.64 43.12 6.05
C LEU A 27 -7.82 43.62 5.21
N TYR A 28 -8.56 42.72 4.58
CA TYR A 28 -9.76 43.07 3.82
C TYR A 28 -10.83 43.71 4.71
N THR A 29 -11.10 43.15 5.89
CA THR A 29 -12.07 43.75 6.84
C THR A 29 -11.62 45.12 7.34
N GLU A 30 -10.33 45.31 7.58
CA GLU A 30 -9.76 46.59 8.01
C GLU A 30 -9.86 47.67 6.91
N ILE A 31 -9.59 47.30 5.66
CA ILE A 31 -9.78 48.19 4.50
C ILE A 31 -11.25 48.59 4.37
N ALA A 32 -12.19 47.64 4.53
CA ALA A 32 -13.61 47.95 4.48
C ALA A 32 -14.03 48.98 5.56
N ARG A 33 -13.50 48.84 6.78
CA ARG A 33 -13.71 49.81 7.87
C ARG A 33 -13.12 51.18 7.55
N ARG A 34 -11.91 51.24 7.00
CA ARG A 34 -11.26 52.50 6.60
C ARG A 34 -12.00 53.19 5.46
N LYS A 35 -12.51 52.43 4.48
CA LYS A 35 -13.36 52.96 3.40
C LYS A 35 -14.64 53.60 3.95
N ALA A 36 -15.29 52.97 4.92
CA ALA A 36 -16.46 53.55 5.58
C ALA A 36 -16.13 54.88 6.27
N ARG A 37 -15.01 54.94 7.02
CA ARG A 37 -14.55 56.18 7.69
C ARG A 37 -14.22 57.32 6.72
N VAL A 38 -13.58 57.02 5.59
CA VAL A 38 -13.32 58.02 4.53
C VAL A 38 -14.61 58.53 3.91
N ARG A 39 -15.63 57.66 3.74
CA ARG A 39 -16.95 58.04 3.23
C ARG A 39 -17.70 58.96 4.21
N GLU A 40 -17.55 58.73 5.51
CA GLU A 40 -18.16 59.55 6.56
C GLU A 40 -17.43 60.90 6.74
N ALA A 41 -16.10 60.89 6.71
CA ALA A 41 -15.27 62.08 6.86
C ALA A 41 -14.05 62.02 5.91
N PRO A 42 -14.05 62.76 4.79
CA PRO A 42 -12.98 62.72 3.79
C PRO A 42 -11.77 63.58 4.22
N ILE A 43 -11.18 63.24 5.37
CA ILE A 43 -10.00 63.90 5.92
C ILE A 43 -8.73 63.31 5.30
N ALA A 44 -7.73 64.16 5.00
CA ALA A 44 -6.46 63.74 4.39
C ALA A 44 -5.79 62.56 5.13
N GLU A 45 -5.81 62.55 6.47
CA GLU A 45 -5.27 61.45 7.28
C GLU A 45 -6.00 60.11 7.06
N HIS A 46 -7.33 60.12 6.91
CA HIS A 46 -8.09 58.91 6.66
C HIS A 46 -7.82 58.35 5.25
N THR A 47 -7.71 59.24 4.25
CA THR A 47 -7.40 58.86 2.88
C THR A 47 -6.00 58.24 2.75
N THR A 48 -4.99 58.82 3.40
CA THR A 48 -3.61 58.29 3.38
C THR A 48 -3.51 56.93 4.08
N LYS A 49 -4.17 56.76 5.25
CA LYS A 49 -4.25 55.47 5.95
C LYS A 49 -4.96 54.39 5.14
N LEU A 50 -5.99 54.76 4.37
CA LEU A 50 -6.67 53.83 3.46
C LEU A 50 -5.73 53.40 2.32
N GLN A 51 -5.11 54.36 1.64
CA GLN A 51 -4.16 54.07 0.55
C GLN A 51 -3.00 53.18 1.02
N GLN A 52 -2.44 53.43 2.20
CA GLN A 52 -1.40 52.57 2.79
C GLN A 52 -1.90 51.13 3.04
N SER A 53 -3.13 50.96 3.54
CA SER A 53 -3.69 49.62 3.74
C SER A 53 -3.99 48.91 2.41
N GLU A 54 -4.43 49.64 1.38
CA GLU A 54 -4.66 49.09 0.05
C GLU A 54 -3.34 48.66 -0.62
N ALA A 55 -2.27 49.46 -0.49
CA ALA A 55 -0.94 49.10 -0.97
C ALA A 55 -0.43 47.82 -0.29
N ARG A 56 -0.54 47.73 1.04
CA ARG A 56 -0.19 46.50 1.79
C ARG A 56 -0.99 45.28 1.32
N MET A 57 -2.27 45.45 0.99
CA MET A 57 -3.10 44.35 0.48
C MET A 57 -2.64 43.87 -0.91
N ILE A 58 -2.17 44.78 -1.77
CA ILE A 58 -1.64 44.43 -3.09
C ILE A 58 -0.38 43.57 -2.92
N GLU A 59 0.56 43.99 -2.08
CA GLU A 59 1.79 43.24 -1.78
C GLU A 59 1.49 41.88 -1.14
N HIS A 60 0.54 41.84 -0.21
CA HIS A 60 0.14 40.61 0.47
C HIS A 60 -0.50 39.61 -0.50
N LYS A 61 -1.36 40.07 -1.42
CA LYS A 61 -1.93 39.23 -2.48
C LYS A 61 -0.87 38.70 -3.43
N ALA A 62 0.14 39.51 -3.78
CA ALA A 62 1.24 39.07 -4.64
C ALA A 62 2.07 37.96 -3.97
N SER A 63 2.43 38.14 -2.70
CA SER A 63 3.12 37.13 -1.89
C SER A 63 2.30 35.83 -1.78
N MET A 64 0.99 35.96 -1.52
CA MET A 64 0.07 34.82 -1.42
C MET A 64 -0.05 34.05 -2.74
N ALA A 65 -0.03 34.75 -3.88
CA ALA A 65 -0.08 34.11 -5.19
C ALA A 65 1.18 33.27 -5.48
N VAL A 66 2.37 33.76 -5.11
CA VAL A 66 3.63 33.01 -5.25
C VAL A 66 3.60 31.77 -4.35
N LEU A 67 3.31 31.94 -3.07
CA LEU A 67 3.24 30.85 -2.10
C LEU A 67 2.19 29.79 -2.48
N GLY A 68 1.05 30.23 -3.05
CA GLY A 68 0.01 29.33 -3.54
C GLY A 68 0.48 28.46 -4.72
N LYS A 69 1.26 29.04 -5.64
CA LYS A 69 1.87 28.29 -6.75
C LYS A 69 2.89 27.28 -6.24
N GLU A 70 3.74 27.67 -5.30
CA GLU A 70 4.74 26.80 -4.69
C GLU A 70 4.09 25.63 -3.95
N ALA A 71 3.08 25.90 -3.12
CA ALA A 71 2.35 24.87 -2.39
C ALA A 71 1.64 23.89 -3.34
N ALA A 72 0.99 24.40 -4.40
CA ALA A 72 0.32 23.56 -5.38
C ALA A 72 1.31 22.69 -6.16
N ALA A 73 2.43 23.26 -6.61
CA ALA A 73 3.47 22.52 -7.33
C ALA A 73 4.11 21.44 -6.44
N ALA A 74 4.41 21.75 -5.18
CA ALA A 74 4.99 20.80 -4.23
C ALA A 74 4.04 19.62 -3.96
N LEU A 75 2.75 19.90 -3.72
CA LEU A 75 1.75 18.85 -3.49
C LEU A 75 1.55 17.96 -4.72
N ALA A 76 1.48 18.55 -5.92
CA ALA A 76 1.35 17.79 -7.17
C ALA A 76 2.58 16.89 -7.43
N ALA A 77 3.78 17.37 -7.12
CA ALA A 77 5.01 16.58 -7.24
C ALA A 77 5.01 15.38 -6.27
N VAL A 78 4.57 15.59 -5.03
CA VAL A 78 4.43 14.52 -4.04
C VAL A 78 3.39 13.48 -4.47
N GLU A 79 2.26 13.92 -5.01
CA GLU A 79 1.22 13.02 -5.52
C GLU A 79 1.74 12.15 -6.69
N SER A 80 2.36 12.77 -7.69
CA SER A 80 2.94 12.06 -8.84
C SER A 80 3.97 11.01 -8.39
N GLN A 81 4.87 11.38 -7.47
CA GLN A 81 5.84 10.46 -6.91
C GLN A 81 5.17 9.31 -6.13
N GLN A 82 4.13 9.61 -5.34
CA GLN A 82 3.39 8.61 -4.58
C GLN A 82 2.65 7.63 -5.50
N GLN A 83 2.01 8.12 -6.57
CA GLN A 83 1.35 7.28 -7.59
C GLN A 83 2.37 6.35 -8.26
N ARG A 84 3.50 6.88 -8.71
CA ARG A 84 4.57 6.10 -9.36
C ARG A 84 5.09 4.97 -8.47
N VAL A 85 5.45 5.29 -7.23
CA VAL A 85 5.98 4.30 -6.28
C VAL A 85 4.92 3.27 -5.90
N THR A 86 3.66 3.68 -5.79
CA THR A 86 2.55 2.76 -5.47
C THR A 86 2.31 1.77 -6.61
N LEU A 87 2.28 2.25 -7.85
CA LEU A 87 2.16 1.39 -9.03
C LEU A 87 3.30 0.38 -9.09
N GLN A 88 4.55 0.83 -8.92
CA GLN A 88 5.72 -0.07 -8.92
C GLN A 88 5.60 -1.18 -7.86
N ARG A 89 5.10 -0.86 -6.65
CA ARG A 89 4.89 -1.85 -5.58
C ARG A 89 3.77 -2.83 -5.91
N LEU A 90 2.66 -2.35 -6.49
CA LEU A 90 1.54 -3.21 -6.87
C LEU A 90 1.93 -4.18 -7.99
N VAL A 91 2.68 -3.71 -8.98
CA VAL A 91 3.21 -4.57 -10.05
C VAL A 91 4.12 -5.65 -9.46
N GLY A 92 5.08 -5.27 -8.62
CA GLY A 92 5.98 -6.25 -8.00
C GLY A 92 5.26 -7.27 -7.12
N ALA A 93 4.21 -6.85 -6.38
CA ALA A 93 3.39 -7.76 -5.60
C ALA A 93 2.61 -8.76 -6.47
N ALA A 94 2.00 -8.28 -7.56
CA ALA A 94 1.28 -9.14 -8.50
C ALA A 94 2.20 -10.15 -9.21
N GLU A 95 3.41 -9.73 -9.59
CA GLU A 95 4.43 -10.60 -10.17
C GLU A 95 4.90 -11.66 -9.17
N ALA A 96 5.12 -11.28 -7.91
CA ALA A 96 5.50 -12.22 -6.86
C ALA A 96 4.41 -13.28 -6.60
N GLU A 97 3.13 -12.88 -6.55
CA GLU A 97 2.01 -13.79 -6.38
C GLU A 97 1.91 -14.79 -7.55
N LYS A 98 2.03 -14.30 -8.78
CA LYS A 98 2.07 -15.15 -9.98
C LYS A 98 3.19 -16.18 -9.89
N LEU A 99 4.41 -15.75 -9.53
CA LEU A 99 5.56 -16.64 -9.41
C LEU A 99 5.39 -17.66 -8.29
N PHE A 100 4.78 -17.27 -7.17
CA PHE A 100 4.46 -18.18 -6.07
C PHE A 100 3.56 -19.32 -6.53
N HIS A 101 2.45 -19.00 -7.21
CA HIS A 101 1.52 -20.01 -7.71
C HIS A 101 2.12 -20.90 -8.78
N LEU A 102 2.91 -20.34 -9.72
CA LEU A 102 3.61 -21.13 -10.72
C LEU A 102 4.60 -22.12 -10.08
N ARG A 103 5.32 -21.68 -9.05
CA ARG A 103 6.24 -22.55 -8.31
C ARG A 103 5.51 -23.64 -7.54
N LEU A 104 4.37 -23.31 -6.93
CA LEU A 104 3.54 -24.29 -6.23
C LEU A 104 3.00 -25.36 -7.21
N ALA A 105 2.50 -24.94 -8.38
CA ALA A 105 2.02 -25.87 -9.40
C ALA A 105 3.13 -26.82 -9.87
N ALA A 106 4.32 -26.31 -10.16
CA ALA A 106 5.47 -27.14 -10.56
C ALA A 106 5.84 -28.18 -9.49
N ILE A 107 5.81 -27.81 -8.20
CA ILE A 107 6.06 -28.76 -7.11
C ILE A 107 4.98 -29.84 -7.04
N LEU A 108 3.71 -29.48 -7.26
CA LEU A 108 2.61 -30.44 -7.26
C LEU A 108 2.72 -31.42 -8.45
N ASP A 109 3.10 -30.92 -9.64
CA ASP A 109 3.34 -31.77 -10.82
C ASP A 109 4.46 -32.78 -10.57
N ASP A 110 5.57 -32.35 -9.93
CA ASP A 110 6.68 -33.23 -9.56
C ASP A 110 6.24 -34.32 -8.56
N VAL A 111 5.46 -33.95 -7.55
CA VAL A 111 4.94 -34.89 -6.54
C VAL A 111 3.98 -35.89 -7.18
N GLU A 112 3.10 -35.45 -8.08
CA GLU A 112 2.19 -36.34 -8.81
C GLU A 112 2.96 -37.37 -9.66
N ALA A 113 4.01 -36.92 -10.35
CA ALA A 113 4.87 -37.80 -11.13
C ALA A 113 5.58 -38.84 -10.24
N GLU A 114 6.11 -38.43 -9.08
CA GLU A 114 6.72 -39.34 -8.10
C GLU A 114 5.70 -40.37 -7.58
N MET A 115 4.52 -39.93 -7.14
CA MET A 115 3.44 -40.81 -6.65
C MET A 115 3.02 -41.83 -7.72
N SER A 116 2.87 -41.40 -8.97
CA SER A 116 2.51 -42.27 -10.09
C SER A 116 3.58 -43.32 -10.36
N SER A 117 4.85 -42.93 -10.32
CA SER A 117 5.98 -43.85 -10.52
C SER A 117 6.08 -44.89 -9.39
N GLU A 118 5.83 -44.49 -8.15
CA GLU A 118 5.86 -45.39 -6.99
C GLU A 118 4.68 -46.36 -7.02
N LYS A 119 3.49 -45.89 -7.40
CA LYS A 119 2.32 -46.75 -7.62
C LYS A 119 2.59 -47.82 -8.69
N GLN A 120 3.12 -47.42 -9.85
CA GLN A 120 3.47 -48.36 -10.92
C GLN A 120 4.54 -49.38 -10.47
N ARG A 121 5.55 -48.95 -9.71
CA ARG A 121 6.58 -49.83 -9.15
C ARG A 121 5.97 -50.88 -8.22
N ARG A 122 5.03 -50.49 -7.35
CA ARG A 122 4.36 -51.41 -6.42
C ARG A 122 3.41 -52.37 -7.14
N GLU A 123 2.67 -51.90 -8.14
CA GLU A 123 1.78 -52.73 -8.96
C GLU A 123 2.54 -53.75 -9.83
N SER A 124 3.75 -53.38 -10.28
CA SER A 124 4.60 -54.26 -11.11
C SER A 124 5.46 -55.23 -10.29
N ALA A 125 5.52 -55.06 -8.97
CA ALA A 125 6.30 -55.95 -8.11
C ALA A 125 5.55 -57.27 -7.87
N PRO A 126 6.21 -58.44 -7.94
CA PRO A 126 5.60 -59.70 -7.52
C PRO A 126 5.16 -59.60 -6.04
N PRO A 127 4.20 -60.41 -5.55
CA PRO A 127 3.69 -60.30 -4.18
C PRO A 127 4.82 -60.52 -3.17
N ILE A 128 5.29 -59.42 -2.56
CA ILE A 128 6.32 -59.45 -1.53
C ILE A 128 5.62 -59.55 -0.17
N ILE A 129 5.85 -60.67 0.53
CA ILE A 129 5.63 -60.76 1.98
C ILE A 129 6.61 -59.75 2.62
N SER A 130 6.05 -58.65 3.12
CA SER A 130 6.77 -57.48 3.64
C SER A 130 7.82 -57.85 4.68
N SER A 131 9.10 -57.64 4.36
CA SER A 131 10.15 -57.43 5.36
C SER A 131 10.62 -55.98 5.27
N HIS A 132 10.31 -55.20 6.31
CA HIS A 132 10.66 -53.79 6.40
C HIS A 132 12.19 -53.60 6.44
N LYS A 133 12.77 -53.05 5.37
CA LYS A 133 14.11 -52.46 5.41
C LYS A 133 14.01 -50.94 5.38
N ARG A 134 14.36 -50.38 6.54
CA ARG A 134 14.39 -48.97 6.94
C ARG A 134 15.52 -48.23 6.21
N ALA A 135 15.21 -47.10 5.57
CA ALA A 135 16.19 -46.14 5.07
C ALA A 135 16.19 -44.88 5.96
N GLU A 136 17.28 -44.66 6.70
CA GLU A 136 17.38 -43.77 7.87
C GLU A 136 17.56 -42.27 7.57
N LYS A 137 17.11 -41.73 6.42
CA LYS A 137 17.41 -40.33 6.08
C LYS A 137 16.25 -39.43 5.65
N ALA A 138 15.01 -39.91 5.66
CA ALA A 138 13.84 -39.04 5.54
C ALA A 138 12.88 -39.33 6.68
N GLN A 139 12.65 -38.33 7.52
CA GLN A 139 11.69 -38.41 8.65
C GLN A 139 10.23 -38.28 8.18
N TYR A 140 10.03 -38.32 6.85
CA TYR A 140 8.77 -38.33 6.16
C TYR A 140 8.79 -39.48 5.15
N PHE A 141 7.73 -40.26 5.10
CA PHE A 141 7.54 -41.29 4.08
C PHE A 141 6.12 -41.23 3.53
N LEU A 142 5.96 -41.60 2.26
CA LEU A 142 4.66 -41.73 1.63
C LEU A 142 4.03 -43.05 2.07
N ALA A 143 2.80 -43.00 2.56
CA ALA A 143 2.04 -44.16 2.98
C ALA A 143 0.67 -44.17 2.29
N GLU A 144 0.17 -45.37 2.02
CA GLU A 144 -1.17 -45.56 1.49
C GLU A 144 -2.15 -45.83 2.64
N VAL A 145 -3.31 -45.21 2.56
CA VAL A 145 -4.37 -45.34 3.54
C VAL A 145 -5.01 -46.73 3.37
N MET A 146 -4.80 -47.59 4.36
CA MET A 146 -5.36 -48.95 4.38
C MET A 146 -6.74 -49.05 5.04
N HIS A 147 -7.16 -47.99 5.75
CA HIS A 147 -8.44 -47.94 6.45
C HIS A 147 -9.03 -46.53 6.35
N ASN A 148 -10.34 -46.43 6.13
CA ASN A 148 -11.02 -45.14 6.10
C ASN A 148 -10.89 -44.41 7.45
N PHE A 149 -10.68 -43.11 7.39
CA PHE A 149 -10.70 -42.21 8.53
C PHE A 149 -11.56 -41.00 8.20
N ASN A 150 -12.64 -40.80 8.96
CA ASN A 150 -13.46 -39.60 8.82
C ASN A 150 -13.00 -38.55 9.83
N GLY A 151 -12.51 -37.42 9.32
CA GLY A 151 -12.15 -36.27 10.15
C GLY A 151 -13.39 -35.76 10.88
N THR A 152 -13.25 -35.56 12.19
CA THR A 152 -14.33 -35.10 13.07
C THR A 152 -14.27 -33.59 13.33
N THR A 153 -13.18 -32.95 12.92
CA THR A 153 -12.95 -31.51 13.09
C THR A 153 -12.55 -30.85 11.76
N GLU A 154 -12.79 -29.54 11.62
CA GLU A 154 -12.41 -28.77 10.41
C GLU A 154 -10.90 -28.76 10.12
N LYS A 155 -10.07 -29.20 11.09
CA LYS A 155 -8.61 -29.29 10.96
C LYS A 155 -8.13 -30.69 10.60
N GLU A 156 -9.02 -31.68 10.56
CA GLU A 156 -8.71 -33.05 10.19
C GLU A 156 -9.08 -33.31 8.73
N LEU A 157 -8.16 -33.94 7.99
CA LEU A 157 -8.44 -34.43 6.65
C LEU A 157 -9.15 -35.78 6.75
N SER A 158 -10.26 -35.96 6.04
CA SER A 158 -10.86 -37.29 5.88
C SER A 158 -10.07 -38.07 4.83
N LEU A 159 -9.78 -39.33 5.12
CA LEU A 159 -8.96 -40.23 4.31
C LEU A 159 -9.78 -41.46 3.93
N ILE A 160 -9.67 -41.87 2.67
CA ILE A 160 -10.34 -43.05 2.12
C ILE A 160 -9.27 -44.08 1.74
N VAL A 161 -9.62 -45.37 1.79
CA VAL A 161 -8.75 -46.44 1.32
C VAL A 161 -8.27 -46.15 -0.12
N GLY A 162 -6.95 -46.17 -0.29
CA GLY A 162 -6.27 -45.87 -1.56
C GLY A 162 -5.74 -44.44 -1.68
N ASP A 163 -6.05 -43.54 -0.73
CA ASP A 163 -5.41 -42.22 -0.66
C ASP A 163 -3.93 -42.35 -0.24
N TYR A 164 -3.08 -41.45 -0.71
CA TYR A 164 -1.67 -41.37 -0.32
C TYR A 164 -1.44 -40.17 0.60
N VAL A 165 -0.73 -40.41 1.71
CA VAL A 165 -0.43 -39.42 2.74
C VAL A 165 1.06 -39.39 3.05
N VAL A 166 1.58 -38.20 3.36
CA VAL A 166 2.96 -38.04 3.85
C VAL A 166 2.95 -38.17 5.37
N VAL A 167 3.54 -39.24 5.89
CA VAL A 167 3.60 -39.53 7.32
C VAL A 167 4.94 -39.06 7.86
N ARG A 168 4.89 -38.22 8.90
CA ARG A 168 6.07 -37.84 9.69
C ARG A 168 6.29 -38.85 10.81
N GLN A 169 7.51 -39.37 10.95
CA GLN A 169 7.91 -40.27 12.04
C GLN A 169 8.38 -39.50 13.28
#